data_AF-A0A2M7CLD1-F1
#
_entry.id   AF-A0A2M7CLD1-F1
#
_cell.length_a   1.000
_cell.length_b   1.000
_cell.length_c   1.000
_cell.angle_alpha   90.00
_cell.angle_beta   90.00
_cell.angle_gamma   90.00
#
_symmetry.space_group_name_H-M   'P 1'
#
loop_
_entity.id
_entity.type
_entity.pdbx_description
1 polymer ?
#
loop_
_entity_poly.entity_id
_entity_poly.type
_entity_poly.pdbx_seq_one_letter_code
_entity_poly.pdbx_strand_id
1 'polypeptide(L)' 'MNSLDLSINPSLARQILTGFIKSEITRAGFARAVVGLSGGLDSALSCALAAEALGPENVLAVRMPYQASSRDSLE' A
#
# COMPACT_ATOMS: atom_id res chain seq x y z
N MET A 1 17.95 4.63 -30.27
CA MET A 1 17.03 4.83 -29.14
C MET A 1 17.75 4.34 -27.89
N ASN A 2 18.21 5.24 -27.01
CA ASN A 2 18.78 4.83 -25.73
C ASN A 2 17.66 4.20 -24.90
N SER A 3 17.78 2.91 -24.60
CA SER A 3 16.90 2.24 -23.64
C SER A 3 17.18 2.82 -22.26
N LEU A 4 16.20 3.52 -21.68
CA LEU A 4 16.26 3.94 -20.28
C LEU A 4 16.29 2.68 -19.41
N ASP A 5 17.31 2.58 -18.56
CA ASP A 5 17.35 1.57 -17.51
C ASP A 5 16.38 1.98 -16.39
N LEU A 6 15.34 1.17 -16.20
CA LEU A 6 14.31 1.37 -15.17
C LEU A 6 14.49 0.39 -13.99
N SER A 7 15.66 -0.23 -13.87
CA SER A 7 15.96 -1.12 -12.77
C SER A 7 15.95 -0.37 -11.43
N ILE A 8 15.38 -1.00 -10.41
CA ILE A 8 15.37 -0.52 -9.03
C ILE A 8 15.87 -1.62 -8.09
N ASN A 9 16.34 -1.24 -6.91
CA ASN A 9 16.59 -2.17 -5.81
C ASN A 9 15.31 -2.33 -4.97
N PRO A 10 14.55 -3.43 -5.09
CA PRO A 10 13.25 -3.56 -4.43
C PRO A 10 13.38 -3.64 -2.91
N SER A 11 14.45 -4.25 -2.41
CA SER A 11 14.72 -4.37 -0.97
C SER A 11 14.93 -2.99 -0.33
N LEU A 12 15.75 -2.14 -0.97
CA LEU A 12 15.96 -0.78 -0.50
C LEU A 12 14.69 0.07 -0.64
N ALA A 13 13.97 -0.04 -1.76
CA ALA A 13 12.71 0.68 -1.96
C ALA A 13 11.68 0.31 -0.87
N ARG A 14 11.52 -0.98 -0.54
CA ARG A 14 10.64 -1.44 0.54
C ARG A 14 11.03 -0.84 1.89
N GLN A 15 12.31 -0.80 2.23
CA GLN A 15 12.79 -0.20 3.49
C GLN A 15 12.49 1.30 3.54
N ILE A 16 12.73 2.02 2.44
CA ILE A 16 12.43 3.47 2.35
C ILE A 16 10.93 3.71 2.50
N LEU A 17 10.10 2.97 1.77
CA LEU A 17 8.65 3.18 1.75
C LEU A 17 8.00 2.86 3.11
N THR A 18 8.41 1.76 3.76
CA THR A 18 7.88 1.41 5.10
C THR A 18 8.32 2.41 6.16
N GLY A 19 9.58 2.85 6.14
CA GLY A 19 10.09 3.91 7.01
C GLY A 19 9.37 5.23 6.80
N PHE A 20 9.11 5.59 5.55
CA PHE A 20 8.33 6.78 5.17
C PHE A 20 6.91 6.70 5.76
N ILE A 21 6.15 5.63 5.48
CA ILE A 21 4.77 5.46 5.99
C ILE A 21 4.73 5.64 7.51
N LYS A 22 5.62 4.97 8.25
CA LYS A 22 5.68 5.09 9.70
C LYS A 22 5.98 6.51 10.15
N SER A 23 6.94 7.18 9.52
CA SER A 23 7.38 8.53 9.88
C SER A 23 6.31 9.58 9.58
N GLU A 24 5.63 9.48 8.45
CA GLU A 24 4.57 10.41 8.06
C GLU A 24 3.35 10.30 8.99
N ILE A 25 2.89 9.08 9.25
CA ILE A 25 1.72 8.82 10.09
C ILE A 25 1.97 9.28 11.53
N THR A 26 3.15 8.96 12.09
CA THR A 26 3.52 9.40 13.44
C THR A 26 3.74 10.90 13.53
N ARG A 27 4.37 11.52 12.52
CA ARG A 27 4.54 12.98 12.46
C ARG A 27 3.21 13.72 12.38
N ALA A 28 2.21 13.13 11.74
CA ALA A 28 0.85 13.65 11.71
C ALA A 28 0.06 13.40 13.01
N GLY A 29 0.65 12.73 14.02
CA GLY A 29 -0.01 12.44 15.30
C GLY A 29 -0.95 11.23 15.27
N PHE A 30 -0.90 10.42 14.21
CA PHE A 30 -1.70 9.21 14.07
C PHE A 30 -0.87 7.95 14.35
N ALA A 31 -1.58 6.87 14.63
CA ALA A 31 -0.98 5.54 14.82
C ALA A 31 -1.62 4.46 13.93
N ARG A 32 -2.67 4.82 13.19
CA ARG A 32 -3.49 3.89 12.38
C ARG A 32 -3.77 4.48 11.01
N ALA A 33 -3.96 3.61 10.03
CA ALA A 33 -4.29 4.00 8.66
C ALA A 33 -5.54 3.25 8.16
N VAL A 34 -6.27 3.90 7.26
CA VAL A 34 -7.35 3.28 6.48
C VAL A 34 -6.89 3.20 5.04
N VAL A 35 -6.96 2.02 4.41
CA VAL A 35 -6.49 1.80 3.04
C VAL A 35 -7.64 1.26 2.20
N GLY A 36 -7.94 1.92 1.08
CA GLY A 36 -8.90 1.43 0.10
C GLY A 36 -8.31 0.28 -0.72
N LEU A 37 -9.00 -0.87 -0.78
CA LEU A 37 -8.66 -2.01 -1.61
C LEU A 37 -9.62 -2.13 -2.80
N SER A 38 -9.10 -1.99 -4.02
CA SER A 38 -9.86 -2.24 -5.24
C SER A 38 -9.75 -3.70 -5.71
N GLY A 39 -8.65 -4.38 -5.35
CA GLY A 39 -8.23 -5.66 -5.92
C GLY A 39 -7.08 -5.53 -6.94
N GLY A 40 -6.66 -4.30 -7.27
CA GLY A 40 -5.49 -4.04 -8.12
C GLY A 40 -4.16 -4.11 -7.36
N LEU A 41 -3.09 -4.39 -8.11
CA LEU A 41 -1.71 -4.53 -7.61
C LEU A 41 -1.27 -3.35 -6.73
N ASP A 42 -1.54 -2.11 -7.16
CA ASP A 42 -1.09 -0.90 -6.47
C ASP A 42 -1.71 -0.77 -5.08
N SER A 43 -3.02 -1.05 -4.97
CA SER A 43 -3.74 -1.00 -3.70
C SER A 43 -3.32 -2.13 -2.76
N ALA A 44 -3.08 -3.33 -3.30
CA ALA A 44 -2.59 -4.47 -2.53
C ALA A 44 -1.18 -4.23 -2.00
N LEU A 45 -0.27 -3.72 -2.83
CA LEU A 45 1.10 -3.39 -2.44
C LEU A 45 1.11 -2.28 -1.38
N SER A 46 0.32 -1.22 -1.58
CA SER A 46 0.21 -0.12 -0.62
C SER A 46 -0.30 -0.60 0.73
N CYS A 47 -1.32 -1.47 0.74
CA CYS A 47 -1.84 -2.08 1.97
C CYS A 47 -0.81 -2.97 2.67
N ALA A 48 -0.05 -3.78 1.92
CA ALA A 48 0.98 -4.64 2.46
C ALA A 48 2.12 -3.83 3.12
N LEU A 49 2.60 -2.77 2.45
CA LEU A 49 3.63 -1.89 2.99
C LEU A 49 3.13 -1.10 4.22
N ALA A 50 1.86 -0.69 4.22
CA ALA A 50 1.27 -0.03 5.39
C ALA A 50 1.19 -0.97 6.61
N ALA A 51 0.77 -2.23 6.39
CA ALA A 51 0.71 -3.24 7.44
C ALA A 51 2.11 -3.58 7.99
N GLU A 52 3.12 -3.64 7.14
CA GLU A 52 4.51 -3.82 7.57
C GLU A 52 5.03 -2.62 8.37
N ALA A 53 4.69 -1.39 7.96
CA ALA A 53 5.17 -0.17 8.60
C ALA A 53 4.53 0.11 9.97
N LEU A 54 3.22 -0.17 10.10
CA LEU A 54 2.41 0.22 11.26
C LEU A 54 1.99 -0.96 12.14
N GLY A 55 2.16 -2.19 11.66
CA GLY A 55 1.51 -3.38 12.23
C GLY A 55 0.13 -3.63 11.59
N PRO A 56 -0.22 -4.88 11.25
CA PRO A 56 -1.48 -5.20 10.59
C PRO A 56 -2.73 -4.80 11.39
N GLU A 57 -2.65 -4.83 12.72
CA GLU A 57 -3.73 -4.41 13.63
C GLU A 57 -4.04 -2.90 13.56
N ASN A 58 -3.10 -2.11 13.03
CA ASN A 58 -3.23 -0.66 12.89
C ASN A 58 -3.67 -0.24 11.47
N VAL A 59 -3.98 -1.21 10.59
CA VAL A 59 -4.41 -0.95 9.22
C VAL A 59 -5.80 -1.51 9.00
N LEU A 60 -6.77 -0.62 8.76
CA LEU A 60 -8.10 -1.00 8.32
C LEU A 60 -8.15 -0.99 6.79
N ALA A 61 -8.18 -2.18 6.19
CA ALA A 61 -8.36 -2.32 4.75
C ALA A 61 -9.86 -2.32 4.40
N VAL A 62 -10.28 -1.41 3.53
CA VAL A 62 -11.69 -1.21 3.15
C VAL A 62 -11.87 -1.49 1.68
N ARG A 63 -12.74 -2.45 1.36
CA ARG A 63 -13.15 -2.71 -0.01
C ARG A 63 -14.42 -1.92 -0.33
N MET A 64 -14.39 -1.13 -1.42
CA MET A 64 -15.53 -0.31 -1.86
C MET A 64 -15.98 -0.71 -3.27
N PRO A 65 -16.71 -1.83 -3.43
CA PRO A 65 -17.17 -2.27 -4.74
C PRO A 65 -18.29 -1.38 -5.28
N TYR A 66 -18.34 -1.21 -6.60
CA TYR A 66 -19.40 -0.51 -7.31
C TYR A 66 -20.17 -1.49 -8.22
N GLN A 67 -21.38 -1.15 -8.69
CA GLN A 67 -22.25 -2.09 -9.44
C GLN A 67 -21.63 -2.68 -10.72
N ALA A 68 -20.60 -2.06 -11.30
CA ALA A 68 -19.86 -2.56 -12.46
C ALA A 68 -18.56 -3.31 -12.11
N SER A 69 -18.25 -3.52 -10.82
CA SER A 69 -17.08 -4.27 -10.38
C SER A 69 -17.24 -5.74 -10.77
N SER A 70 -16.22 -6.30 -11.44
CA SER A 70 -16.18 -7.73 -11.78
C SER A 70 -16.31 -8.57 -10.52
N ARG A 71 -17.15 -9.63 -10.57
CA ARG A 71 -17.35 -10.54 -9.43
C ARG A 71 -16.06 -11.16 -8.93
N ASP A 72 -15.10 -11.45 -9.81
CA ASP A 72 -13.76 -11.96 -9.48
C ASP A 72 -12.95 -11.04 -8.59
N SER A 73 -13.28 -9.75 -8.55
CA SER A 73 -12.64 -8.89 -7.56
C SER A 73 -13.10 -9.34 -6.18
N LEU A 74 -14.40 -9.58 -5.94
CA LEU A 74 -15.02 -9.70 -4.61
C LEU A 74 -14.69 -10.97 -3.81
N GLU A 75 -14.18 -12.03 -4.45
CA GLU A 75 -13.69 -13.26 -3.79
C GLU A 75 -12.21 -13.15 -3.38
#